data_AF-A0A1N6M5J1-F1
#
_entry.id   AF-A0A1N6M5J1-F1
#
_cell.length_a   1.000
_cell.length_b   1.000
_cell.length_c   1.000
_cell.angle_alpha   90.00
_cell.angle_beta   90.00
_cell.angle_gamma   90.00
#
_symmetry.space_group_name_H-M   'P 1'
#
loop_
_entity.id
_entity.type
_entity.pdbx_description
1 polymer ?
#
loop_
_entity_poly.entity_id
_entity_poly.type
_entity_poly.pdbx_seq_one_letter_code
_entity_poly.pdbx_strand_id
1 'polypeptide(L)' 'MSSLSQVHQQPDSSLDAALNALLNGPYRAVVCECGHVIFTHKGMIRSRCVDVRTGRALCRCKKWIGVSFN' A
#
# COMPACT_ATOMS: atom_id res chain seq x y z
N MET A 1 50.26 8.48 3.40
CA MET A 1 49.37 8.90 2.30
C MET A 1 48.01 8.27 2.55
N SER A 2 47.11 9.04 3.13
CA SER A 2 45.80 8.56 3.60
C SER A 2 44.84 8.50 2.41
N SER A 3 44.47 7.29 1.98
CA SER A 3 43.46 7.08 0.95
C SER A 3 42.08 7.34 1.57
N LEU A 4 41.51 8.51 1.27
CA LEU A 4 40.11 8.83 1.53
C LEU A 4 39.24 8.04 0.54
N SER A 5 38.80 6.86 0.94
CA SER A 5 37.83 6.07 0.18
C SER A 5 36.48 6.79 0.20
N GLN A 6 36.04 7.28 -0.97
CA GLN A 6 34.72 7.87 -1.17
C GLN A 6 33.62 6.90 -0.71
N VAL A 7 32.84 7.33 0.29
CA VAL A 7 31.58 6.70 0.66
C VAL A 7 30.59 6.99 -0.47
N HIS A 8 30.40 6.01 -1.36
CA HIS A 8 29.35 6.06 -2.37
C HIS A 8 28.01 5.87 -1.64
N GLN A 9 27.39 6.96 -1.21
CA GLN A 9 26.02 6.96 -0.69
C GLN A 9 25.09 6.58 -1.84
N GLN A 10 24.71 5.30 -1.93
CA GLN A 10 23.59 4.90 -2.78
C GLN A 10 22.33 5.56 -2.22
N PRO A 11 21.60 6.38 -2.97
CA PRO A 11 20.32 6.90 -2.52
C PRO A 11 19.37 5.72 -2.25
N ASP A 12 18.45 5.89 -1.30
CA ASP A 12 17.43 4.95 -0.79
C ASP A 12 16.48 4.40 -1.87
N SER A 13 17.03 3.79 -2.91
CA SER A 13 16.37 3.29 -4.11
C SER A 13 15.30 2.24 -3.81
N SER A 14 15.37 1.57 -2.66
CA SER A 14 14.38 0.59 -2.22
C SER A 14 13.10 1.24 -1.68
N LEU A 15 13.20 2.37 -0.97
CA LEU A 15 12.05 3.14 -0.47
C LEU A 15 11.34 3.84 -1.63
N ASP A 16 12.11 4.48 -2.52
CA ASP A 16 11.56 5.17 -3.69
C ASP A 16 10.88 4.20 -4.68
N ALA A 17 11.46 3.00 -4.87
CA ALA A 17 10.83 1.95 -5.68
C ALA A 17 9.56 1.41 -5.02
N ALA A 18 9.56 1.20 -3.70
CA ALA A 18 8.38 0.75 -2.97
C ALA A 18 7.25 1.79 -3.02
N LEU A 19 7.59 3.08 -2.87
CA LEU A 19 6.63 4.18 -2.96
C LEU A 19 6.08 4.31 -4.38
N ASN A 20 6.92 4.22 -5.41
CA ASN A 20 6.46 4.22 -6.80
C ASN A 20 5.56 3.03 -7.12
N ALA A 21 5.85 1.83 -6.61
CA ALA A 21 4.99 0.66 -6.79
C ALA A 21 3.62 0.82 -6.08
N LEU A 22 3.60 1.51 -4.93
CA LEU A 22 2.36 1.87 -4.23
C LEU A 22 1.52 2.90 -4.99
N LEU A 23 2.16 3.87 -5.63
CA LEU A 23 1.49 5.00 -6.31
C LEU A 23 1.09 4.69 -7.75
N ASN A 24 1.91 3.92 -8.48
CA ASN A 24 1.76 3.65 -9.92
C ASN A 24 1.25 2.23 -10.22
N GLY A 25 0.90 1.46 -9.19
CA GLY A 25 0.27 0.15 -9.37
C GLY A 25 -1.13 0.27 -10.02
N PRO A 26 -1.59 -0.76 -10.74
CA PRO A 26 -2.92 -0.74 -11.38
C PRO A 26 -4.06 -0.69 -10.36
N TYR A 27 -3.78 -1.01 -9.10
CA TYR A 27 -4.76 -1.02 -8.01
C TYR A 27 -4.42 0.11 -7.02
N ARG A 28 -5.38 1.02 -6.80
CA ARG A 28 -5.22 2.05 -5.77
C ARG A 28 -5.41 1.45 -4.38
N ALA A 29 -4.48 1.71 -3.46
CA ALA A 29 -4.66 1.30 -2.07
C ALA A 29 -5.89 1.96 -1.45
N VAL A 30 -6.63 1.21 -0.63
CA VAL A 30 -7.77 1.71 0.14
C VAL A 30 -7.43 1.65 1.61
N VAL A 31 -7.45 2.82 2.26
CA VAL A 31 -7.16 2.98 3.68
C VAL A 31 -8.41 3.49 4.39
N CYS A 32 -8.78 2.84 5.48
CA CYS A 32 -9.85 3.33 6.34
C CYS A 32 -9.38 4.59 7.09
N GLU A 33 -10.30 5.48 7.44
CA GLU A 33 -10.03 6.67 8.28
C GLU A 33 -9.33 6.35 9.62
N CYS A 34 -9.46 5.12 10.13
CA CYS A 34 -8.73 4.66 11.32
C CYS A 34 -7.29 4.18 11.05
N GLY A 35 -6.77 4.38 9.83
CA GLY A 35 -5.40 4.05 9.42
C GLY A 35 -5.18 2.60 8.96
N HIS A 36 -6.18 1.72 9.04
CA HIS A 36 -6.04 0.33 8.56
C HIS A 36 -6.13 0.24 7.04
N VAL A 37 -5.15 -0.42 6.41
CA VAL A 37 -5.14 -0.74 4.98
C VAL A 37 -6.11 -1.91 4.71
N ILE A 38 -7.10 -1.68 3.87
CA ILE A 38 -8.14 -2.66 3.51
C ILE A 38 -7.85 -3.30 2.15
N PHE A 39 -7.38 -2.51 1.19
CA PHE A 39 -7.02 -2.98 -0.15
C PHE A 39 -5.61 -2.52 -0.46
N THR A 40 -4.79 -3.45 -0.96
CA THR A 40 -3.39 -3.17 -1.27
C THR A 40 -3.21 -2.85 -2.76
N HIS A 41 -2.10 -2.20 -3.10
CA HIS A 41 -1.70 -1.91 -4.48
C HIS A 41 -1.50 -3.15 -5.36
N LYS A 42 -1.50 -4.35 -4.77
CA LYS A 42 -1.42 -5.65 -5.45
C LYS A 42 -2.78 -6.27 -5.77
N GLY A 43 -3.88 -5.53 -5.56
CA GLY A 43 -5.23 -6.03 -5.85
C GLY A 43 -5.78 -6.98 -4.78
N MET A 44 -5.15 -7.08 -3.61
CA MET A 44 -5.59 -7.99 -2.54
C MET A 44 -6.32 -7.23 -1.42
N ILE A 45 -7.54 -7.69 -1.10
CA ILE A 45 -8.31 -7.26 0.06
C ILE A 45 -7.81 -7.97 1.32
N ARG A 46 -7.51 -7.20 2.38
CA ARG A 46 -7.06 -7.67 3.70
C ARG A 46 -8.17 -7.56 4.76
N SER A 47 -9.40 -7.88 4.38
CA SER A 47 -10.55 -7.93 5.27
C SER A 47 -11.05 -9.35 5.45
N ARG A 48 -11.60 -9.64 6.64
CA ARG A 48 -12.26 -10.90 6.96
C ARG A 48 -13.70 -10.98 6.43
N CYS A 49 -14.29 -9.85 6.05
CA CYS A 49 -15.68 -9.80 5.59
C CYS A 49 -15.80 -8.79 4.44
N VAL A 50 -16.29 -9.25 3.30
CA VAL A 50 -16.44 -8.48 2.08
C VAL A 50 -17.85 -8.71 1.52
N ASP A 51 -18.53 -7.63 1.17
CA ASP A 51 -19.75 -7.66 0.37
C ASP A 51 -19.39 -7.33 -1.08
N VAL A 52 -19.33 -8.39 -1.89
CA VAL A 52 -18.95 -8.32 -3.31
C VAL A 52 -20.01 -7.59 -4.13
N ARG A 53 -21.29 -7.65 -3.74
CA ARG A 53 -22.37 -7.00 -4.49
C ARG A 53 -22.29 -5.48 -4.38
N THR A 54 -21.89 -4.97 -3.21
CA THR A 54 -21.87 -3.52 -2.95
C THR A 54 -20.49 -2.88 -3.08
N GLY A 55 -19.43 -3.65 -3.31
CA GLY A 55 -18.09 -3.06 -3.39
C GLY A 55 -17.53 -2.68 -2.03
N ARG A 56 -17.85 -3.41 -0.95
CA ARG A 56 -17.51 -2.97 0.42
C ARG A 56 -16.77 -4.05 1.20
N ALA A 57 -15.80 -3.62 2.00
CA ALA A 57 -15.07 -4.48 2.91
C ALA A 57 -15.12 -3.93 4.34
N LEU A 58 -15.24 -4.83 5.32
CA LEU A 58 -15.31 -4.45 6.74
C LEU A 58 -13.91 -4.17 7.29
N CYS A 59 -13.71 -2.97 7.81
CA CYS A 59 -12.47 -2.63 8.51
C CYS A 59 -12.39 -3.31 9.89
N ARG A 60 -11.18 -3.43 10.44
CA ARG A 60 -10.95 -3.85 11.83
C ARG A 60 -11.68 -2.95 12.85
N CYS A 61 -11.89 -1.67 12.54
CA CYS A 61 -12.70 -0.75 13.36
C CYS A 61 -14.22 -0.96 13.22
N LYS A 62 -14.66 -1.99 12.49
CA LYS A 62 -16.06 -2.35 12.21
C LYS A 62 -16.82 -1.36 11.32
N LYS A 63 -16.12 -0.48 10.58
CA LYS A 63 -16.71 0.39 9.56
C LYS A 63 -16.64 -0.26 8.17
N TRP A 64 -17.67 -0.08 7.36
CA TRP A 64 -17.72 -0.56 5.97
C TRP A 64 -17.10 0.43 5.00
N ILE A 65 -16.01 0.03 4.35
CA ILE A 65 -15.22 0.87 3.45
C ILE A 65 -15.43 0.43 2.01
N GLY A 66 -15.61 1.39 1.10
CA GLY A 66 -15.69 1.11 -0.33
C GLY A 66 -14.35 0.62 -0.86
N VAL A 67 -14.35 -0.50 -1.57
CA VAL A 67 -13.18 -1.08 -2.24
C VAL A 67 -13.55 -1.34 -3.70
N SER A 68 -12.71 -0.88 -4.63
CA SER A 68 -12.89 -1.14 -6.06
C SER A 68 -12.14 -2.42 -6.41
N PHE A 69 -12.86 -3.41 -6.91
CA PHE A 69 -12.31 -4.62 -7.52
C PHE A 69 -12.72 -4.59 -9.01
N ASN A 70 -11.77 -4.25 -9.87
CA ASN A 70 -11.87 -4.48 -11.32
C ASN A 70 -11.30 -5.86 -11.63
#